data_AF-A0A3L6KZZ1-F1
#
_entry.id   AF-A0A3L6KZZ1-F1
#
_cell.length_a   1.000
_cell.length_b   1.000
_cell.length_c   1.000
_cell.angle_alpha   90.00
_cell.angle_beta   90.00
_cell.angle_gamma   90.00
#
_symmetry.space_group_name_H-M   'P 1'
#
loop_
_entity.id
_entity.type
_entity.pdbx_description
1 polymer ?
#
loop_
_entity_poly.entity_id
_entity_poly.type
_entity_poly.pdbx_seq_one_letter_code
_entity_poly.pdbx_strand_id
1 'polypeptide(L)'
;MTDAALRRVALHESGHALVAWLLPQQPDVVKLSVTPRGCAAGFTQQLGREALDMPTDLSLFTDLCVLLAGRLAEPRATTDSQRGHRTTINAPRKLPYSSFFHSACLKALGYLHTNRRD
;
A
#
# COMPACT_ATOMS: atom_id res chain seq x y z
N MET A 1 5.38 4.42 21.98
CA MET A 1 5.93 3.80 20.75
C MET A 1 7.32 4.37 20.51
N THR A 2 8.27 3.59 20.02
CA THR A 2 9.60 4.12 19.65
C THR A 2 9.53 4.91 18.35
N ASP A 3 10.48 5.83 18.10
CA ASP A 3 10.54 6.61 16.86
C ASP A 3 10.59 5.73 15.60
N ALA A 4 11.33 4.62 15.67
CA ALA A 4 11.40 3.64 14.61
C ALA A 4 10.02 2.99 14.33
N ALA A 5 9.25 2.71 15.39
CA ALA A 5 7.91 2.14 15.26
C ALA A 5 6.92 3.19 14.71
N LEU A 6 6.98 4.44 15.18
CA LEU A 6 6.17 5.54 14.66
C LEU A 6 6.43 5.77 13.17
N ARG A 7 7.70 5.77 12.76
CA ARG A 7 8.07 5.89 11.34
C ARG A 7 7.57 4.72 10.50
N ARG A 8 7.62 3.50 11.04
CA ARG A 8 7.08 2.30 10.35
C ARG A 8 5.58 2.42 10.14
N VAL A 9 4.83 2.82 11.18
CA VAL A 9 3.38 3.04 11.07
C VAL A 9 3.06 4.17 10.10
N ALA A 10 3.79 5.28 10.17
CA ALA A 10 3.62 6.39 9.23
C ALA A 10 3.79 5.95 7.77
N LEU A 11 4.81 5.14 7.48
CA LEU A 11 5.03 4.59 6.15
C LEU A 11 3.95 3.57 5.75
N HIS A 12 3.51 2.72 6.68
CA HIS A 12 2.42 1.76 6.45
C HIS A 12 1.12 2.48 6.04
N GLU A 13 0.67 3.45 6.83
CA GLU A 13 -0.55 4.21 6.52
C GLU A 13 -0.40 5.06 5.25
N SER A 14 0.78 5.67 5.04
CA SER A 14 1.05 6.43 3.81
C SER A 14 0.99 5.54 2.56
N GLY A 15 1.36 4.26 2.67
CA GLY A 15 1.22 3.28 1.60
C GLY A 15 -0.23 3.07 1.18
N HIS A 16 -1.12 2.83 2.15
CA HIS A 16 -2.55 2.72 1.91
C HIS A 16 -3.12 3.99 1.25
N ALA A 17 -2.83 5.16 1.83
CA ALA A 17 -3.37 6.41 1.30
C ALA A 17 -2.86 6.77 -0.08
N LEU A 18 -1.58 6.56 -0.37
CA LEU A 18 -1.01 6.88 -1.68
C LEU A 18 -1.63 6.02 -2.78
N VAL A 19 -1.78 4.72 -2.55
CA VAL A 19 -2.37 3.82 -3.55
C VAL A 19 -3.86 4.09 -3.72
N ALA A 20 -4.59 4.35 -2.62
CA ALA A 20 -5.99 4.75 -2.69
C ALA A 20 -6.16 6.06 -3.49
N TRP A 21 -5.27 7.04 -3.29
CA TRP A 21 -5.33 8.32 -4.02
C TRP A 21 -4.97 8.20 -5.52
N LEU A 22 -4.10 7.26 -5.89
CA LEU A 22 -3.70 7.05 -7.28
C LEU A 22 -4.71 6.24 -8.10
N LEU A 23 -5.60 5.49 -7.45
CA LEU A 23 -6.56 4.61 -8.11
C LEU A 23 -7.93 5.30 -8.21
N PRO A 24 -8.40 5.66 -9.42
CA PRO A 24 -9.68 6.36 -9.57
C PRO A 24 -10.90 5.52 -9.18
N GLN A 25 -10.74 4.20 -9.04
CA GLN A 25 -11.80 3.29 -8.59
C GLN A 25 -11.97 3.28 -7.07
N GLN A 26 -11.00 3.82 -6.33
CA GLN A 26 -10.99 3.83 -4.87
C GLN A 26 -11.67 5.10 -4.34
N PRO A 27 -12.42 5.01 -3.22
CA PRO A 27 -12.95 6.19 -2.57
C PRO A 27 -11.83 7.07 -2.03
N ASP A 28 -12.07 8.39 -2.05
CA ASP A 28 -11.11 9.38 -1.59
C ASP A 28 -10.71 9.18 -0.12
N VAL A 29 -9.46 9.47 0.18
CA VAL A 29 -8.92 9.42 1.55
C VAL A 29 -9.33 10.67 2.30
N VAL A 30 -10.12 10.52 3.36
CA VAL A 30 -10.61 11.62 4.21
C VAL A 30 -9.64 11.95 5.31
N LYS A 31 -9.04 10.92 5.92
CA LYS A 31 -8.20 11.09 7.09
C LYS A 31 -7.11 10.03 7.17
N LEU A 32 -5.91 10.47 7.50
CA LEU A 32 -4.77 9.61 7.79
C LEU A 32 -4.24 9.95 9.18
N SER A 33 -3.97 8.94 10.00
CA SER A 33 -3.45 9.13 11.35
C SER A 33 -2.48 8.04 11.76
N VAL A 34 -1.40 8.46 12.41
CA VAL A 34 -0.42 7.57 13.06
C VAL A 34 -0.64 7.48 14.57
N THR A 35 -1.72 8.10 15.06
CA THR A 35 -2.08 8.04 16.47
C THR A 35 -2.78 6.72 16.74
N PRO A 36 -2.29 5.90 17.67
CA PRO A 36 -2.88 4.61 17.98
C PRO A 36 -4.31 4.80 18.50
N ARG A 37 -5.23 3.97 18.02
CA ARG A 37 -6.63 3.93 18.49
C ARG A 37 -7.10 2.48 18.58
N GLY A 38 -7.49 2.07 19.79
CA GLY A 38 -7.86 0.68 20.06
C GLY A 38 -6.72 -0.29 19.70
N CYS A 39 -7.03 -1.32 18.92
CA CYS A 39 -6.06 -2.32 18.46
C CYS A 39 -5.21 -1.86 17.26
N ALA A 40 -5.51 -0.70 16.66
CA ALA A 40 -4.81 -0.19 15.49
C ALA A 40 -3.72 0.79 15.90
N ALA A 41 -2.50 0.60 15.37
CA ALA A 41 -1.37 1.49 15.64
C ALA A 41 -1.43 2.80 14.82
N GLY A 42 -2.23 2.82 13.76
CA GLY A 42 -2.55 3.93 12.87
C GLY A 42 -3.77 3.55 12.03
N PHE A 43 -4.31 4.49 11.25
CA PHE A 43 -5.38 4.17 10.30
C PHE A 43 -5.42 5.15 9.12
N THR A 44 -5.88 4.62 7.99
CA THR A 44 -6.24 5.36 6.79
C THR A 44 -7.75 5.22 6.56
N GLN A 45 -8.47 6.33 6.58
CA GLN A 45 -9.92 6.39 6.43
C GLN A 45 -10.28 6.88 5.03
N GLN A 46 -10.98 6.02 4.28
CA GLN A 46 -11.58 6.34 3.00
C GLN A 46 -13.03 6.78 3.18
N LEU A 47 -13.57 7.52 2.21
CA LEU A 47 -15.01 7.78 2.11
C LEU A 47 -15.78 6.47 2.02
N GLY A 48 -16.95 6.44 2.66
CA GLY A 48 -17.84 5.30 2.57
C GLY A 48 -18.24 5.06 1.11
N ARG A 49 -18.05 3.84 0.63
CA ARG A 49 -18.56 3.39 -0.66
C ARG A 49 -19.86 2.65 -0.43
N GLU A 50 -20.81 2.82 -1.34
CA GLU A 50 -21.96 1.93 -1.38
C GLU A 50 -21.48 0.49 -1.58
N ALA A 51 -21.93 -0.41 -0.72
CA ALA A 51 -21.67 -1.83 -0.88
C ALA A 51 -22.47 -2.29 -2.09
N LEU A 52 -21.77 -2.66 -3.16
CA LEU A 52 -22.38 -3.32 -4.29
C LEU A 52 -22.63 -4.78 -3.93
N ASP A 53 -23.84 -5.29 -4.19
CA ASP A 53 -24.16 -6.72 -3.99
C ASP A 53 -23.22 -7.63 -4.79
N MET A 54 -22.72 -7.16 -5.94
CA MET A 54 -21.76 -7.87 -6.78
C MET A 54 -20.59 -6.93 -7.16
N PRO A 55 -19.46 -6.98 -6.42
CA PRO A 55 -18.30 -6.18 -6.76
C PRO A 55 -17.66 -6.66 -8.07
N THR A 56 -17.20 -5.71 -8.89
CA THR A 56 -16.48 -6.03 -10.13
C THR A 56 -15.06 -6.52 -9.84
N ASP A 57 -14.50 -7.35 -10.73
CA ASP A 57 -13.11 -7.83 -10.62
C ASP A 57 -12.11 -6.68 -10.45
N LEU A 58 -12.34 -5.58 -11.18
CA LEU A 58 -11.55 -4.37 -11.08
C LEU A 58 -11.65 -3.73 -9.69
N SER A 59 -12.84 -3.68 -9.10
CA SER A 59 -13.03 -3.17 -7.73
C SER A 59 -12.22 -4.00 -6.74
N LEU A 60 -12.43 -5.32 -6.74
CA LEU A 60 -11.74 -6.24 -5.84
C LEU A 60 -10.22 -6.14 -5.99
N PHE A 61 -9.75 -6.03 -7.24
CA PHE A 61 -8.33 -5.87 -7.51
C PHE A 61 -7.76 -4.56 -6.93
N THR A 62 -8.49 -3.45 -7.09
CA THR A 62 -8.07 -2.16 -6.54
C THR A 62 -8.10 -2.15 -5.01
N ASP A 63 -9.10 -2.81 -4.41
CA ASP A 63 -9.19 -2.98 -2.95
C ASP A 63 -7.99 -3.79 -2.43
N LEU A 64 -7.63 -4.88 -3.12
CA LEU A 64 -6.43 -5.67 -2.80
C LEU A 64 -5.15 -4.87 -2.94
N CYS A 65 -5.02 -4.03 -3.97
CA CYS A 65 -3.86 -3.16 -4.14
C CYS A 65 -3.69 -2.21 -2.95
N VAL A 66 -4.78 -1.58 -2.50
CA VAL A 66 -4.76 -0.70 -1.32
C VAL A 66 -4.39 -1.51 -0.07
N LEU A 67 -5.01 -2.67 0.17
CA LEU A 67 -4.72 -3.51 1.34
C LEU A 67 -3.25 -3.97 1.41
N LEU A 68 -2.61 -4.25 0.28
CA LEU A 68 -1.22 -4.70 0.25
C LEU A 68 -0.22 -3.53 0.32
N ALA A 69 -0.65 -2.31 0.00
CA ALA A 69 0.23 -1.15 -0.12
C ALA A 69 0.94 -0.81 1.19
N GLY A 70 0.23 -0.87 2.33
CA GLY A 70 0.85 -0.56 3.63
C GLY A 70 2.00 -1.50 3.98
N ARG A 71 1.82 -2.81 3.72
CA ARG A 71 2.88 -3.79 3.94
C ARG A 71 4.08 -3.61 3.02
N LEU A 72 3.85 -3.17 1.78
CA LEU A 72 4.92 -2.90 0.81
C LEU A 72 5.68 -1.61 1.12
N ALA A 73 5.02 -0.63 1.73
CA ALA A 73 5.63 0.64 2.12
C ALA A 73 6.52 0.51 3.38
N GLU A 74 6.30 -0.50 4.20
CA GLU A 74 7.13 -0.75 5.38
C GLU A 74 8.61 -1.00 5.03
N PRO A 75 9.56 -0.37 5.75
CA PRO A 75 10.97 -0.60 5.54
C PRO A 75 11.33 -2.05 5.90
N ARG A 76 11.84 -2.82 4.93
CA ARG A 76 12.31 -4.19 5.14
C ARG A 76 13.70 -4.19 5.77
N ALA A 77 13.88 -4.95 6.84
CA ALA A 77 15.20 -5.33 7.30
C ALA A 77 15.83 -6.22 6.22
N THR A 78 16.78 -5.69 5.46
CA THR A 78 17.51 -6.46 4.44
C THR A 78 18.72 -7.08 5.11
N THR A 79 18.78 -8.41 5.18
CA THR A 79 20.04 -9.10 5.47
C THR A 79 20.91 -8.99 4.23
N ASP A 80 22.00 -8.25 4.33
CA ASP A 80 23.05 -8.28 3.32
C ASP A 80 23.72 -9.66 3.39
N SER A 81 23.37 -10.54 2.44
CA SER A 81 23.88 -11.91 2.34
C SER A 81 25.40 -11.94 2.16
N GLN A 82 26.03 -10.84 1.74
CA GLN A 82 27.47 -10.74 1.57
C GLN A 82 28.22 -10.51 2.91
N ARG A 83 27.54 -10.13 4.00
CA ARG A 83 28.19 -9.80 5.30
C ARG A 83 27.70 -10.59 6.50
N GLY A 84 26.74 -11.50 6.34
CA GLY A 84 26.21 -12.31 7.45
C GLY A 84 25.61 -11.52 8.62
N HIS A 85 25.43 -10.20 8.46
CA HIS A 85 24.88 -9.30 9.48
C HIS A 85 23.48 -8.83 9.09
N ARG A 86 22.55 -8.88 10.04
CA ARG A 86 21.24 -8.20 9.92
C ARG A 86 21.48 -6.70 10.06
N THR A 87 21.83 -6.03 8.98
CA THR A 87 21.88 -4.56 8.95
C THR A 87 20.47 -4.01 8.77
N THR A 88 19.94 -3.34 9.79
CA THR A 88 18.73 -2.52 9.65
C THR A 88 19.07 -1.30 8.81
N ILE A 89 18.98 -1.42 7.48
CA ILE A 89 19.36 -0.34 6.59
C ILE A 89 18.31 0.77 6.59
N ASN A 90 18.72 1.95 7.05
CA ASN A 90 18.20 3.25 6.61
C ASN A 90 18.77 3.62 5.23
N ALA A 91 18.86 2.67 4.29
CA ALA A 91 19.24 3.00 2.93
C ALA A 91 17.98 3.46 2.20
N PRO A 92 17.87 4.74 1.78
CA PRO A 92 16.80 5.12 0.87
C PRO A 92 17.07 4.39 -0.45
N ARG A 93 16.41 3.24 -0.67
CA ARG A 93 16.16 2.86 -2.06
C ARG A 93 15.37 4.01 -2.62
N LYS A 94 15.98 4.79 -3.53
CA LYS A 94 15.25 5.63 -4.49
C LYS A 94 14.49 4.70 -5.44
N LEU A 95 13.60 3.86 -4.91
CA LEU A 95 12.54 3.29 -5.69
C LEU A 95 11.55 4.44 -5.84
N PRO A 96 11.32 4.96 -7.05
CA PRO A 96 10.21 5.87 -7.27
C PRO A 96 8.94 5.06 -6.97
N TYR A 97 8.46 5.16 -5.73
CA TYR A 97 7.31 4.41 -5.24
C TYR A 97 6.13 4.63 -6.19
N SER A 98 5.94 5.86 -6.69
CA SER A 98 4.96 6.20 -7.72
C SER A 98 5.11 5.37 -9.00
N SER A 99 6.31 5.27 -9.59
CA SER A 99 6.50 4.54 -10.85
C SER A 99 6.40 3.03 -10.69
N PHE A 100 6.83 2.47 -9.56
CA PHE A 100 6.71 1.03 -9.30
C PHE A 100 5.25 0.65 -9.02
N PHE A 101 4.53 1.43 -8.20
CA PHE A 101 3.11 1.20 -7.96
C PHE A 101 2.28 1.44 -9.21
N HIS A 102 2.50 2.53 -9.94
CA HIS A 102 1.78 2.82 -11.18
C HIS A 102 2.08 1.77 -12.25
N SER A 103 3.33 1.33 -12.42
CA SER A 103 3.69 0.26 -13.37
C SER A 103 3.15 -1.11 -12.95
N ALA A 104 3.22 -1.46 -11.67
CA ALA A 104 2.69 -2.74 -11.17
C ALA A 104 1.16 -2.79 -11.28
N CYS A 105 0.48 -1.69 -10.98
CA CYS A 105 -0.97 -1.59 -11.08
C CYS A 105 -1.43 -1.53 -12.55
N LEU A 106 -0.76 -0.75 -13.42
CA LEU A 106 -1.02 -0.75 -14.87
C LEU A 106 -0.73 -2.09 -15.54
N LYS A 107 0.36 -2.78 -15.17
CA LYS A 107 0.66 -4.12 -15.70
C LYS A 107 -0.38 -5.14 -15.27
N ALA A 108 -0.91 -5.04 -14.04
CA ALA A 108 -1.96 -5.92 -13.56
C ALA A 108 -3.32 -5.60 -14.20
N LEU A 109 -3.66 -4.32 -14.37
CA LEU A 109 -4.81 -3.84 -15.17
C LEU A 109 -4.71 -4.31 -16.63
N GLY A 110 -3.52 -4.26 -17.22
CA GLY A 110 -3.25 -4.77 -18.57
C GLY A 110 -3.36 -6.29 -18.66
N TYR A 111 -2.92 -7.03 -17.65
CA TYR A 111 -3.04 -8.50 -17.59
C TYR A 111 -4.51 -8.96 -17.55
N LEU A 112 -5.36 -8.25 -16.82
CA LEU A 112 -6.81 -8.48 -16.78
C LEU A 112 -7.47 -8.19 -18.14
N HIS A 113 -7.02 -7.15 -18.87
CA HIS A 113 -7.52 -6.87 -20.21
C HIS A 113 -7.10 -7.95 -21.23
N THR A 114 -5.89 -8.50 -21.13
CA THR A 114 -5.39 -9.53 -22.06
C THR A 114 -5.89 -10.95 -21.77
N ASN A 115 -6.49 -11.19 -20.59
CA ASN A 115 -6.98 -12.50 -20.18
C ASN A 115 -8.52 -12.63 -20.24
N ARG A 116 -9.20 -11.69 -20.91
CA ARG A 116 -10.47 -11.99 -21.60
C ARG A 116 -10.12 -12.62 -22.94
N ARG A 117 -9.91 -13.93 -22.95
CA ARG A 117 -10.15 -14.71 -24.17
C ARG A 117 -11.62 -15.12 -24.14
N ASP A 118 -12.24 -14.97 -25.30
CA ASP A 118 -13.62 -15.33 -25.65
C ASP A 118 -14.02 -16.75 -25.22
#